data_AF-A0AAJ0LRU7-F1
#
_entry.id   AF-A0AAJ0LRU7-F1
#
_cell.length_a   1.000
_cell.length_b   1.000
_cell.length_c   1.000
_cell.angle_alpha   90.00
_cell.angle_beta   90.00
_cell.angle_gamma   90.00
#
_symmetry.space_group_name_H-M   'P 1'
#
loop_
_entity.id
_entity.type
_entity.pdbx_description
1 polymer ?
#
loop_
_entity_poly.entity_id
_entity_poly.type
_entity_poly.pdbx_seq_one_letter_code
_entity_poly.pdbx_strand_id
1 'polypeptide(L)'
;MKPIKKPLATKRRYFVGKSRRKQKGELSLVEAAGVMAAGALIALLVYMGRPYVMDRIHASEFKSEAQYFRSGIQDATAGEIDYSGVSMLSLTQGLAFNTAGRRLNKTTGTLTGIFGGSVTAAPATVTATNDAVALTYPVPTSVCTLSAEAVSRTYTQVKVNNTTIKGPSTDFSSGTATTACASAGAMASIVMYATKDN
;
A
#
# COMPACT_ATOMS: atom_id res chain seq x y z
N MET A 1 -96.29 27.25 -38.39
CA MET A 1 -96.66 26.43 -37.22
C MET A 1 -96.68 24.95 -37.64
N LYS A 2 -95.68 24.19 -37.15
CA LYS A 2 -95.38 22.72 -37.22
C LYS A 2 -93.83 22.57 -37.24
N PRO A 3 -93.21 21.44 -36.84
CA PRO A 3 -93.48 20.53 -35.73
C PRO A 3 -92.21 20.05 -34.95
N ILE A 4 -92.42 19.49 -33.74
CA ILE A 4 -91.80 18.30 -33.09
C ILE A 4 -90.27 18.04 -33.22
N LYS A 5 -89.59 17.80 -32.08
CA LYS A 5 -88.51 16.78 -31.86
C LYS A 5 -88.22 16.63 -30.35
N LYS A 6 -88.69 15.54 -29.71
CA LYS A 6 -88.00 14.29 -29.31
C LYS A 6 -87.05 14.39 -28.09
N PRO A 7 -87.10 13.44 -27.12
CA PRO A 7 -86.30 13.45 -25.90
C PRO A 7 -84.90 12.87 -26.15
N LEU A 8 -83.88 13.38 -25.45
CA LEU A 8 -82.53 12.81 -25.47
C LEU A 8 -82.22 12.23 -24.09
N ALA A 9 -82.18 10.90 -24.04
CA ALA A 9 -81.73 10.11 -22.91
C ALA A 9 -80.22 10.31 -22.65
N THR A 10 -79.89 10.73 -21.43
CA THR A 10 -78.52 10.93 -20.96
C THR A 10 -77.83 9.59 -20.69
N LYS A 11 -77.00 9.13 -21.63
CA LYS A 11 -76.10 7.97 -21.43
C LYS A 11 -74.98 8.34 -20.44
N ARG A 12 -75.01 7.77 -19.22
CA ARG A 12 -73.83 7.73 -18.32
C ARG A 12 -72.72 6.90 -18.97
N ARG A 13 -71.56 7.52 -19.21
CA ARG A 13 -70.33 6.80 -19.59
C ARG A 13 -69.66 6.30 -18.31
N TYR A 14 -69.59 4.98 -18.12
CA TYR A 14 -68.68 4.39 -17.14
C TYR A 14 -67.25 4.50 -17.70
N PHE A 15 -66.43 5.36 -17.09
CA PHE A 15 -64.98 5.33 -17.28
C PHE A 15 -64.45 4.03 -16.67
N VAL A 16 -64.20 3.02 -17.50
CA VAL A 16 -63.31 1.90 -17.13
C VAL A 16 -61.88 2.43 -17.28
N GLY A 17 -61.43 3.16 -16.28
CA GLY A 17 -60.01 3.44 -16.08
C GLY A 17 -59.33 2.13 -15.70
N LYS A 18 -58.50 1.60 -16.61
CA LYS A 18 -57.62 0.43 -16.39
C LYS A 18 -57.00 0.52 -15.00
N SER A 19 -57.37 -0.39 -14.10
CA SER A 19 -56.58 -0.65 -12.92
C SER A 19 -55.19 -1.06 -13.42
N ARG A 20 -54.16 -0.30 -13.05
CA ARG A 20 -52.79 -0.81 -13.10
C ARG A 20 -52.73 -1.94 -12.09
N ARG A 21 -53.11 -3.15 -12.51
CA ARG A 21 -52.71 -4.37 -11.82
C ARG A 21 -51.21 -4.27 -11.68
N LYS A 22 -50.72 -4.03 -10.46
CA LYS A 22 -49.37 -4.38 -10.09
C LYS A 22 -49.27 -5.88 -10.35
N GLN A 23 -48.82 -6.25 -11.55
CA GLN A 23 -48.32 -7.57 -11.78
C GLN A 23 -47.16 -7.71 -10.80
N LYS A 24 -47.41 -8.39 -9.69
CA LYS A 24 -46.38 -9.14 -8.99
C LYS A 24 -45.96 -10.23 -9.97
N GLY A 25 -45.24 -9.82 -11.01
CA GLY A 25 -44.59 -10.71 -11.94
C GLY A 25 -43.50 -11.38 -11.12
N GLU A 26 -43.63 -12.69 -10.97
CA GLU A 26 -42.55 -13.58 -10.62
C GLU A 26 -41.31 -13.08 -11.37
N LEU A 27 -40.30 -12.60 -10.63
CA LEU A 27 -39.01 -12.24 -11.21
C LEU A 27 -38.62 -13.40 -12.12
N SER A 28 -38.64 -13.14 -13.43
CA SER A 28 -38.32 -14.15 -14.42
C SER A 28 -36.97 -14.73 -14.03
N LEU A 29 -36.84 -16.06 -14.05
CA LEU A 29 -35.62 -16.77 -13.66
C LEU A 29 -34.39 -16.23 -14.41
N VAL A 30 -34.61 -15.62 -15.58
CA VAL A 30 -33.63 -14.91 -16.41
C VAL A 30 -33.18 -13.57 -15.82
N GLU A 31 -34.09 -12.76 -15.27
CA GLU A 31 -33.74 -11.50 -14.59
C GLU A 31 -32.97 -11.77 -13.29
N ALA A 32 -33.38 -12.77 -12.52
CA ALA A 32 -32.65 -13.21 -11.33
C ALA A 32 -31.24 -13.71 -11.70
N ALA A 33 -31.10 -14.50 -12.78
CA ALA A 33 -29.80 -14.96 -13.27
C ALA A 33 -28.90 -13.79 -13.74
N GLY A 34 -29.46 -12.78 -14.42
CA GLY A 34 -28.73 -11.58 -14.84
C GLY A 34 -28.18 -10.77 -13.66
N VAL A 35 -28.99 -10.55 -12.62
CA VAL A 35 -28.57 -9.83 -11.40
C VAL A 35 -27.52 -10.62 -10.62
N MET A 36 -27.66 -11.94 -10.52
CA MET A 36 -26.67 -12.80 -9.87
C MET A 36 -25.33 -12.83 -10.62
N ALA A 37 -25.37 -12.86 -11.96
CA ALA A 37 -24.16 -12.81 -12.79
C ALA A 37 -23.43 -11.45 -12.67
N ALA A 38 -24.18 -10.35 -12.69
CA ALA A 38 -23.63 -9.01 -12.48
C ALA A 38 -23.07 -8.86 -11.05
N GLY A 39 -23.77 -9.36 -10.04
CA GLY A 39 -23.31 -9.37 -8.66
C GLY A 39 -22.03 -10.19 -8.47
N ALA A 40 -21.93 -11.36 -9.11
CA ALA A 40 -20.74 -12.19 -9.08
C ALA A 40 -19.53 -11.49 -9.73
N LEU A 41 -19.71 -10.83 -10.87
CA LEU A 41 -18.65 -10.05 -11.53
C LEU A 41 -18.15 -8.89 -10.65
N ILE A 42 -19.05 -8.14 -10.03
CA ILE A 42 -18.69 -7.05 -9.12
C ILE A 42 -17.95 -7.60 -7.89
N ALA A 43 -18.42 -8.70 -7.30
CA ALA A 43 -17.75 -9.35 -6.18
C ALA A 43 -16.33 -9.83 -6.56
N LEU A 44 -16.15 -10.34 -7.78
CA LEU A 44 -14.86 -10.79 -8.30
C LEU A 44 -13.91 -9.61 -8.51
N LEU A 45 -14.38 -8.48 -9.06
CA LEU A 45 -13.59 -7.25 -9.19
C LEU A 45 -13.17 -6.69 -7.83
N VAL A 46 -14.09 -6.66 -6.85
CA VAL A 46 -13.76 -6.22 -5.48
C VAL A 46 -12.77 -7.18 -4.82
N TYR A 47 -12.92 -8.49 -5.04
CA TYR A 47 -12.00 -9.49 -4.53
C TYR A 47 -10.59 -9.31 -5.10
N MET A 48 -10.47 -9.02 -6.40
CA MET A 48 -9.17 -8.74 -7.05
C MET A 48 -8.60 -7.36 -6.66
N GLY A 49 -9.43 -6.38 -6.31
CA GLY A 49 -8.98 -5.05 -5.89
C GLY A 49 -8.54 -4.95 -4.42
N ARG A 50 -9.01 -5.85 -3.55
CA ARG A 50 -8.63 -5.91 -2.12
C ARG A 50 -7.12 -5.98 -1.85
N PRO A 51 -6.33 -6.86 -2.48
CA PRO A 51 -4.89 -6.91 -2.23
C PRO A 51 -4.21 -5.58 -2.58
N TYR A 52 -4.63 -4.90 -3.65
CA TYR A 52 -4.05 -3.61 -4.05
C TYR A 52 -4.24 -2.50 -3.00
N VAL A 53 -5.42 -2.44 -2.37
CA VAL A 53 -5.69 -1.45 -1.31
C VAL A 53 -4.86 -1.74 -0.06
N MET A 54 -4.78 -3.01 0.35
CA MET A 54 -3.97 -3.40 1.50
C MET A 54 -2.48 -3.15 1.26
N ASP A 55 -1.98 -3.42 0.05
CA ASP A 55 -0.59 -3.14 -0.33
C ASP A 55 -0.27 -1.65 -0.30
N ARG A 56 -1.21 -0.77 -0.65
CA ARG A 56 -1.04 0.69 -0.50
C ARG A 56 -0.97 1.13 0.95
N ILE A 57 -1.79 0.56 1.83
CA ILE A 57 -1.76 0.87 3.26
C ILE A 57 -0.43 0.43 3.85
N HIS A 58 -0.04 -0.82 3.60
CA HIS A 58 1.25 -1.36 4.03
C HIS A 58 2.43 -0.60 3.45
N ALA A 59 2.36 -0.15 2.19
CA ALA A 59 3.37 0.72 1.60
C ALA A 59 3.44 2.08 2.27
N SER A 60 2.31 2.64 2.70
CA SER A 60 2.30 3.90 3.48
C SER A 60 2.92 3.71 4.87
N GLU A 61 2.59 2.61 5.54
CA GLU A 61 3.14 2.29 6.86
C GLU A 61 4.66 2.08 6.78
N PHE A 62 5.12 1.30 5.80
CA PHE A 62 6.54 1.08 5.55
C PHE A 62 7.27 2.39 5.23
N LYS A 63 6.69 3.28 4.40
CA LYS A 63 7.29 4.59 4.09
C LYS A 63 7.50 5.42 5.35
N SER A 64 6.48 5.53 6.20
CA SER A 64 6.56 6.28 7.45
C SER A 64 7.58 5.65 8.40
N GLU A 65 7.55 4.33 8.57
CA GLU A 65 8.53 3.62 9.40
C GLU A 65 9.97 3.83 8.90
N ALA A 66 10.20 3.71 7.59
CA ALA A 66 11.49 3.95 6.98
C ALA A 66 11.97 5.40 7.22
N GLN A 67 11.08 6.40 7.19
CA GLN A 67 11.44 7.77 7.54
C GLN A 67 11.81 7.92 9.01
N TYR A 68 11.02 7.35 9.93
CA TYR A 68 11.32 7.39 11.36
C TYR A 68 12.61 6.64 11.72
N PHE A 69 12.91 5.53 11.04
CA PHE A 69 14.15 4.80 11.24
C PHE A 69 15.36 5.60 10.78
N ARG A 70 15.26 6.33 9.66
CA ARG A 70 16.34 7.25 9.25
C ARG A 70 16.61 8.27 10.35
N SER A 71 15.58 9.02 10.76
CA SER A 71 15.75 10.08 11.76
C SER A 71 16.26 9.51 13.09
N GLY A 72 15.70 8.37 13.52
CA GLY A 72 16.16 7.69 14.73
C GLY A 72 17.60 7.21 14.66
N ILE A 73 18.06 6.69 13.51
CA ILE A 73 19.47 6.32 13.31
C ILE A 73 20.35 7.57 13.38
N GLN A 74 19.94 8.67 12.73
CA GLN A 74 20.70 9.92 12.75
C GLN A 74 20.79 10.50 14.17
N ASP A 75 19.71 10.48 14.93
CA ASP A 75 19.69 10.96 16.32
C ASP A 75 20.55 10.07 17.23
N ALA A 76 20.42 8.75 17.11
CA ALA A 76 21.19 7.78 17.90
C ALA A 76 22.70 7.82 17.61
N THR A 77 23.08 8.33 16.44
CA THR A 77 24.48 8.36 15.98
C THR A 77 24.99 9.78 15.71
N ALA A 78 24.32 10.81 16.22
CA ALA A 78 24.66 12.21 15.96
C ALA A 78 26.10 12.57 16.36
N GLY A 79 26.60 11.96 17.43
CA GLY A 79 27.98 12.11 17.92
C GLY A 79 29.02 11.30 17.15
N GLU A 80 28.60 10.35 16.32
CA GLU A 80 29.51 9.47 15.58
C GLU A 80 29.97 10.15 14.27
N ILE A 81 31.23 9.89 13.93
CA ILE A 81 31.85 10.29 12.65
C ILE A 81 32.20 9.04 11.85
N ASP A 82 32.57 7.96 12.53
CA ASP A 82 32.80 6.64 11.97
C ASP A 82 31.76 5.67 12.57
N TYR A 83 30.97 5.03 11.71
CA TYR A 83 29.96 4.08 12.15
C TYR A 83 30.51 2.69 12.48
N SER A 84 31.82 2.45 12.43
CA SER A 84 32.45 1.13 12.67
C SER A 84 32.03 0.44 13.98
N GLY A 85 31.77 1.21 15.03
CA GLY A 85 31.29 0.72 16.33
C GLY A 85 29.78 0.57 16.44
N VAL A 86 29.02 1.00 15.43
CA VAL A 86 27.55 0.94 15.45
C VAL A 86 27.09 -0.49 15.24
N SER A 87 26.18 -0.91 16.11
CA SER A 87 25.54 -2.22 16.05
C SER A 87 24.04 -2.08 16.18
N MET A 88 23.31 -3.13 15.82
CA MET A 88 21.87 -3.17 16.00
C MET A 88 21.46 -2.92 17.47
N LEU A 89 22.25 -3.41 18.42
CA LEU A 89 22.00 -3.21 19.85
C LEU A 89 22.24 -1.75 20.26
N SER A 90 23.33 -1.11 19.82
CA SER A 90 23.61 0.29 20.17
C SER A 90 22.58 1.25 19.58
N LEU A 91 22.14 1.03 18.34
CA LEU A 91 21.05 1.79 17.72
C LEU A 91 19.73 1.62 18.48
N THR A 92 19.45 0.39 18.91
CA THR A 92 18.25 0.08 19.71
C THR A 92 18.27 0.77 21.08
N GLN A 93 19.43 0.79 21.74
CA GLN A 93 19.64 1.50 23.01
C GLN A 93 19.56 3.02 22.83
N GLY A 94 20.03 3.55 21.70
CA GLY A 94 19.88 4.93 21.26
C GLY A 94 18.47 5.29 20.75
N LEU A 95 17.48 4.41 20.94
CA LEU A 95 16.07 4.61 20.58
C LEU A 95 15.80 4.80 19.07
N ALA A 96 16.74 4.42 18.19
CA ALA A 96 16.60 4.60 16.74
C ALA A 96 15.36 3.93 16.14
N PHE A 97 14.89 2.85 16.75
CA PHE A 97 13.78 2.02 16.27
C PHE A 97 12.56 2.04 17.20
N ASN A 98 12.43 3.01 18.10
CA ASN A 98 11.38 3.00 19.14
C ASN A 98 9.95 3.00 18.55
N THR A 99 9.78 3.51 17.32
CA THR A 99 8.50 3.45 16.58
C THR A 99 8.04 2.02 16.26
N ALA A 100 8.94 1.03 16.27
CA ALA A 100 8.58 -0.37 16.10
C ALA A 100 7.88 -1.01 17.31
N GLY A 101 7.93 -0.34 18.48
CA GLY A 101 7.23 -0.75 19.69
C GLY A 101 7.55 -2.18 20.10
N ARG A 102 6.52 -3.03 20.20
CA ARG A 102 6.65 -4.44 20.65
C ARG A 102 7.45 -5.33 19.70
N ARG A 103 7.70 -4.90 18.46
CA ARG A 103 8.50 -5.64 17.48
C ARG A 103 10.01 -5.51 17.71
N LEU A 104 10.42 -4.65 18.64
CA LEU A 104 11.80 -4.40 19.02
C LEU A 104 12.10 -5.04 20.37
N ASN A 105 13.10 -5.91 20.41
CA ASN A 105 13.66 -6.39 21.67
C ASN A 105 14.86 -5.52 22.06
N LYS A 106 14.68 -4.70 23.10
CA LYS A 106 15.71 -3.76 23.56
C LYS A 106 16.94 -4.44 24.21
N THR A 107 16.79 -5.68 24.66
CA THR A 107 17.85 -6.44 25.31
C THR A 107 18.77 -7.10 24.30
N THR A 108 18.21 -7.66 23.21
CA THR A 108 18.98 -8.38 22.18
C THR A 108 19.25 -7.54 20.94
N GLY A 109 18.57 -6.41 20.75
CA GLY A 109 18.62 -5.61 19.53
C GLY A 109 17.82 -6.20 18.37
N THR A 110 17.12 -7.33 18.55
CA THR A 110 16.38 -7.96 17.45
C THR A 110 15.14 -7.15 17.10
N LEU A 111 14.99 -6.81 15.83
CA LEU A 111 13.85 -6.08 15.29
C LEU A 111 13.14 -6.92 14.23
N THR A 112 11.82 -7.02 14.37
CA THR A 112 10.95 -7.62 13.35
C THR A 112 10.22 -6.52 12.59
N GLY A 113 10.27 -6.57 11.26
CA GLY A 113 9.53 -5.65 10.40
C GLY A 113 8.03 -5.88 10.46
N ILE A 114 7.24 -4.93 9.94
CA ILE A 114 5.78 -5.03 9.83
C ILE A 114 5.34 -6.23 8.95
N PHE A 115 6.25 -6.72 8.10
CA PHE A 115 6.04 -7.89 7.24
C PHE A 115 6.55 -9.20 7.85
N GLY A 116 6.95 -9.20 9.12
CA GLY A 116 7.35 -10.40 9.86
C GLY A 116 8.79 -10.88 9.62
N GLY A 117 9.54 -10.27 8.70
CA GLY A 117 10.97 -10.57 8.52
C GLY A 117 11.88 -9.81 9.48
N SER A 118 13.11 -10.29 9.67
CA SER A 118 14.11 -9.60 10.50
C SER A 118 14.61 -8.34 9.80
N VAL A 119 14.69 -7.25 10.56
CA VAL A 119 15.28 -5.99 10.12
C VAL A 119 16.61 -5.85 10.83
N THR A 120 17.66 -5.58 10.07
CA THR A 120 19.03 -5.49 10.59
C THR A 120 19.68 -4.19 10.17
N ALA A 121 20.43 -3.57 11.06
CA ALA A 121 21.26 -2.41 10.77
C ALA A 121 22.72 -2.72 11.10
N ALA A 122 23.61 -2.36 10.19
CA ALA A 122 25.04 -2.55 10.35
C ALA A 122 25.82 -1.39 9.70
N PRO A 123 27.08 -1.16 10.11
CA PRO A 123 27.95 -0.20 9.48
C PRO A 123 28.16 -0.58 8.01
N ALA A 124 28.21 0.44 7.15
CA ALA A 124 28.40 0.27 5.74
C ALA A 124 29.12 1.47 5.13
N THR A 125 29.47 1.34 3.86
CA THR A 125 30.19 2.36 3.09
C THR A 125 29.38 2.77 1.87
N VAL A 126 29.20 4.07 1.70
CA VAL A 126 28.59 4.73 0.55
C VAL A 126 29.65 5.53 -0.21
N THR A 127 30.41 6.38 0.46
CA THR A 127 31.46 7.23 -0.13
C THR A 127 32.82 7.01 0.52
N ALA A 128 32.87 7.02 1.85
CA ALA A 128 34.06 6.79 2.66
C ALA A 128 33.85 5.61 3.62
N THR A 129 34.94 5.00 4.11
CA THR A 129 34.85 3.81 4.97
C THR A 129 33.97 4.07 6.19
N ASN A 130 32.95 3.21 6.38
CA ASN A 130 32.00 3.26 7.49
C ASN A 130 31.28 4.62 7.65
N ASP A 131 30.98 5.28 6.53
CA ASP A 131 30.27 6.56 6.48
C ASP A 131 28.74 6.43 6.44
N ALA A 132 28.20 5.21 6.48
CA ALA A 132 26.78 4.95 6.51
C ALA A 132 26.39 3.82 7.47
N VAL A 133 25.11 3.81 7.84
CA VAL A 133 24.44 2.66 8.44
C VAL A 133 23.50 2.05 7.39
N ALA A 134 23.72 0.78 7.03
CA ALA A 134 22.88 0.03 6.12
C ALA A 134 21.77 -0.70 6.89
N LEU A 135 20.54 -0.26 6.69
CA LEU A 135 19.32 -0.89 7.20
C LEU A 135 18.75 -1.85 6.15
N THR A 136 18.79 -3.14 6.42
CA THR A 136 18.21 -4.18 5.56
C THR A 136 16.82 -4.55 6.04
N TYR A 137 15.84 -4.42 5.16
CA TYR A 137 14.43 -4.63 5.46
C TYR A 137 13.76 -5.53 4.39
N PRO A 138 13.28 -6.73 4.76
CA PRO A 138 12.49 -7.58 3.87
C PRO A 138 11.04 -7.09 3.76
N VAL A 139 10.60 -6.81 2.54
CA VAL A 139 9.23 -6.32 2.23
C VAL A 139 8.61 -7.12 1.09
N PRO A 140 7.27 -7.24 1.01
CA PRO A 140 6.60 -7.80 -0.16
C PRO A 140 6.95 -7.01 -1.44
N THR A 141 6.99 -7.68 -2.59
CA THR A 141 7.37 -7.02 -3.85
C THR A 141 6.41 -5.90 -4.26
N SER A 142 5.10 -6.05 -4.02
CA SER A 142 4.12 -4.99 -4.27
C SER A 142 4.43 -3.73 -3.43
N VAL A 143 4.71 -3.90 -2.14
CA VAL A 143 5.14 -2.83 -1.24
C VAL A 143 6.45 -2.20 -1.71
N CYS A 144 7.44 -3.01 -2.12
CA CYS A 144 8.71 -2.52 -2.66
C CYS A 144 8.49 -1.58 -3.85
N THR A 145 7.70 -2.00 -4.84
CA THR A 145 7.44 -1.18 -6.03
C THR A 145 6.71 0.12 -5.69
N LEU A 146 5.76 0.10 -4.75
CA LEU A 146 4.99 1.28 -4.32
C LEU A 146 5.77 2.24 -3.42
N SER A 147 6.85 1.78 -2.78
CA SER A 147 7.63 2.54 -1.81
C SER A 147 9.03 2.94 -2.24
N ALA A 148 9.62 2.27 -3.24
CA ALA A 148 10.99 2.49 -3.68
C ALA A 148 11.32 3.95 -3.97
N GLU A 149 10.44 4.69 -4.65
CA GLU A 149 10.66 6.11 -4.95
C GLU A 149 10.72 6.97 -3.67
N ALA A 150 9.75 6.79 -2.76
CA ALA A 150 9.69 7.56 -1.53
C ALA A 150 10.92 7.29 -0.65
N VAL A 151 11.30 6.02 -0.51
CA VAL A 151 12.50 5.62 0.23
C VAL A 151 13.77 6.18 -0.41
N SER A 152 13.85 6.20 -1.74
CA SER A 152 15.00 6.75 -2.48
C SER A 152 15.16 8.27 -2.34
N ARG A 153 14.10 8.99 -1.96
CA ARG A 153 14.18 10.42 -1.62
C ARG A 153 14.61 10.66 -0.18
N THR A 154 14.45 9.66 0.68
CA THR A 154 14.77 9.74 2.10
C THR A 154 16.18 9.25 2.39
N TYR A 155 16.73 8.29 1.65
CA TYR A 155 18.06 7.73 1.95
C TYR A 155 19.09 8.15 0.91
N THR A 156 20.38 8.24 1.29
CA THR A 156 21.46 8.66 0.36
C THR A 156 21.69 7.60 -0.69
N GLN A 157 21.56 6.34 -0.30
CA GLN A 157 21.63 5.19 -1.18
C GLN A 157 20.55 4.17 -0.81
N VAL A 158 19.99 3.52 -1.82
CA VAL A 158 19.02 2.43 -1.68
C VAL A 158 19.39 1.32 -2.64
N LYS A 159 19.48 0.10 -2.11
CA LYS A 159 19.60 -1.14 -2.90
C LYS A 159 18.38 -2.00 -2.72
N VAL A 160 17.96 -2.68 -3.77
CA VAL A 160 16.88 -3.68 -3.74
C VAL A 160 17.43 -4.96 -4.34
N ASN A 161 17.39 -6.07 -3.59
CA ASN A 161 17.92 -7.37 -4.03
C ASN A 161 19.33 -7.24 -4.63
N ASN A 162 20.20 -6.50 -3.94
CA ASN A 162 21.58 -6.19 -4.33
C ASN A 162 21.75 -5.22 -5.52
N THR A 163 20.67 -4.72 -6.13
CA THR A 163 20.70 -3.73 -7.21
C THR A 163 20.58 -2.32 -6.63
N THR A 164 21.54 -1.42 -6.92
CA THR A 164 21.45 -0.01 -6.53
C THR A 164 20.39 0.70 -7.37
N ILE A 165 19.31 1.14 -6.72
CA ILE A 165 18.22 1.88 -7.37
C ILE A 165 18.36 3.40 -7.17
N LYS A 166 19.14 3.82 -6.17
CA LYS A 166 19.55 5.21 -5.91
C LYS A 166 20.88 5.20 -5.18
N GLY A 167 21.78 6.13 -5.48
CA GLY A 167 23.04 6.32 -4.77
C GLY A 167 23.71 7.64 -5.15
N PRO A 168 24.93 7.91 -4.66
CA PRO A 168 25.66 9.16 -4.95
C PRO A 168 25.94 9.39 -6.44
N SER A 169 26.16 8.31 -7.18
CA SER A 169 26.45 8.31 -8.62
C SER A 169 25.34 7.69 -9.46
N THR A 170 24.18 7.41 -8.87
CA THR A 170 23.07 6.70 -9.53
C THR A 170 21.76 7.40 -9.21
N ASP A 171 21.11 7.92 -10.23
CA ASP A 171 19.78 8.50 -10.09
C ASP A 171 18.68 7.45 -10.04
N PHE A 172 17.59 7.81 -9.38
CA PHE A 172 16.44 6.93 -9.25
C PHE A 172 15.75 6.74 -10.60
N SER A 173 15.46 5.48 -10.95
CA SER A 173 14.61 5.12 -12.07
C SER A 173 13.53 4.15 -11.60
N SER A 174 12.28 4.47 -11.91
CA SER A 174 11.14 3.61 -11.57
C SER A 174 11.25 2.24 -12.26
N GLY A 175 11.75 2.18 -13.49
CA GLY A 175 11.91 0.93 -14.24
C GLY A 175 12.97 0.00 -13.63
N THR A 176 14.09 0.55 -13.18
CA THR A 176 15.13 -0.25 -12.49
C THR A 176 14.63 -0.71 -11.13
N ALA A 177 13.93 0.14 -10.39
CA ALA A 177 13.33 -0.20 -9.11
C ALA A 177 12.28 -1.31 -9.24
N THR A 178 11.36 -1.24 -10.21
CA THR A 178 10.35 -2.28 -10.43
C THR A 178 10.99 -3.62 -10.77
N THR A 179 12.00 -3.62 -11.66
CA THR A 179 12.72 -4.84 -12.04
C THR A 179 13.48 -5.42 -10.85
N ALA A 180 14.16 -4.58 -10.07
CA ALA A 180 14.87 -5.01 -8.88
C ALA A 180 13.93 -5.60 -7.82
N CYS A 181 12.77 -4.97 -7.57
CA CYS A 181 11.76 -5.49 -6.64
C CYS A 181 11.23 -6.87 -7.07
N ALA A 182 11.02 -7.11 -8.35
CA ALA A 182 10.49 -8.39 -8.86
C ALA A 182 11.54 -9.52 -8.92
N SER A 183 12.83 -9.20 -8.83
CA SER A 183 13.93 -10.14 -9.12
C SER A 183 14.08 -11.31 -8.13
N ALA A 184 13.52 -11.22 -6.92
CA ALA A 184 13.68 -12.23 -5.86
C ALA A 184 12.38 -12.94 -5.44
N GLY A 185 11.34 -12.89 -6.27
CA GLY A 185 10.07 -13.61 -6.03
C GLY A 185 9.03 -12.79 -5.29
N ALA A 186 8.49 -13.31 -4.17
CA ALA A 186 7.38 -12.66 -3.43
C ALA A 186 7.84 -11.60 -2.42
N MET A 187 9.10 -11.68 -1.98
CA MET A 187 9.72 -10.72 -1.06
C MET A 187 10.95 -10.09 -1.70
N ALA A 188 11.13 -8.80 -1.50
CA ALA A 188 12.33 -8.05 -1.86
C ALA A 188 13.06 -7.60 -0.59
N SER A 189 14.39 -7.63 -0.62
CA SER A 189 15.23 -7.07 0.43
C SER A 189 15.65 -5.66 0.03
N ILE A 190 15.17 -4.66 0.77
CA ILE A 190 15.56 -3.25 0.58
C ILE A 190 16.65 -2.93 1.60
N VAL A 191 17.81 -2.50 1.11
CA VAL A 191 18.91 -1.99 1.92
C VAL A 191 18.94 -0.47 1.78
N MET A 192 18.66 0.23 2.88
CA MET A 192 18.56 1.68 2.96
C MET A 192 19.77 2.21 3.72
N TYR A 193 20.54 3.12 3.12
CA TYR A 193 21.77 3.63 3.69
C TYR A 193 21.54 5.03 4.28
N ALA A 194 21.67 5.14 5.60
CA ALA A 194 21.59 6.42 6.31
C ALA A 194 23.01 6.93 6.55
N THR A 195 23.33 8.10 6.02
CA THR A 195 24.58 8.84 6.26
C THR A 195 24.30 10.06 7.14
N LYS A 196 25.36 10.68 7.65
CA LYS A 196 25.30 11.91 8.46
C LYS A 196 24.69 13.10 7.72
N ASP A 197 25.13 13.35 6.47
CA ASP A 197 24.86 14.60 5.72
C ASP A 197 23.64 14.56 4.79
N ASN A 198 22.69 13.68 5.10
CA ASN A 198 21.55 13.38 4.24
C ASN A 198 20.42 14.39 4.40
#